data_AF-A0A1H7N657-F1
#
_entry.id   AF-A0A1H7N657-F1
#
_cell.length_a   1.000
_cell.length_b   1.000
_cell.length_c   1.000
_cell.angle_alpha   90.00
_cell.angle_beta   90.00
_cell.angle_gamma   90.00
#
_symmetry.space_group_name_H-M   'P 1'
#
loop_
_entity.id
_entity.type
_entity.pdbx_description
1 polymer ?
#
loop_
_entity_poly.entity_id
_entity_poly.type
_entity_poly.pdbx_seq_one_letter_code
_entity_poly.pdbx_strand_id
1 'polypeptide(L)'
;MNAETPLSEIELTADHFEYLYQAGASVALMTVVRKPLNELPSTVNRNSARDEIKKYVKWGEFKKDPSEFRPKGGHFFNALWKGDLYDAFTRADLDNRKILLSVFGEGAIDAHRPSNWSPTVSQLEGTA
;
A
#
# COMPACT_ATOMS: atom_id res chain seq x y z
N MET A 1 -7.57 28.22 15.90
CA MET A 1 -7.20 27.39 14.74
C MET A 1 -6.36 26.26 15.29
N ASN A 2 -6.88 25.05 15.36
CA ASN A 2 -6.08 23.91 15.81
C ASN A 2 -5.07 23.62 14.71
N ALA A 3 -3.77 23.65 15.02
CA ALA A 3 -2.75 23.13 14.13
C ALA A 3 -3.13 21.69 13.80
N GLU A 4 -3.53 21.43 12.56
CA GLU A 4 -3.87 20.07 12.15
C GLU A 4 -2.60 19.22 12.26
N THR A 5 -2.64 18.15 13.04
CA THR A 5 -1.54 17.19 13.15
C THR A 5 -1.07 16.78 11.75
N PRO A 6 0.22 17.00 11.40
CA PRO A 6 0.74 16.59 10.10
C PRO A 6 0.75 15.07 9.98
N LEU A 7 0.61 14.53 8.77
CA LEU A 7 0.59 13.07 8.55
C LEU A 7 1.87 12.39 9.08
N SER A 8 3.01 13.09 9.09
CA SER A 8 4.27 12.61 9.64
C SER A 8 4.18 12.23 11.12
N GLU A 9 3.35 12.94 11.91
CA GLU A 9 3.15 12.72 13.35
C GLU A 9 2.08 11.68 13.67
N ILE A 10 1.34 11.19 12.67
CA ILE A 10 0.34 10.14 12.88
C ILE A 10 1.03 8.79 12.98
N GLU A 11 0.97 8.19 14.15
CA GLU A 11 1.46 6.83 14.40
C GLU A 11 0.39 5.78 14.08
N LEU A 12 0.82 4.69 13.43
CA LEU A 12 -0.06 3.56 13.14
C LEU A 12 0.08 2.50 14.24
N THR A 13 -0.98 2.29 15.01
CA THR A 13 -1.02 1.37 16.16
C THR A 13 -1.50 -0.02 15.75
N ALA A 14 -1.43 -0.99 16.67
CA ALA A 14 -1.98 -2.33 16.46
C ALA A 14 -3.49 -2.28 16.14
N ASP A 15 -4.25 -1.42 16.83
CA ASP A 15 -5.69 -1.25 16.60
C ASP A 15 -6.00 -0.79 15.17
N HIS A 16 -5.16 0.07 14.59
CA HIS A 16 -5.30 0.49 13.19
C HIS A 16 -5.13 -0.68 12.22
N PHE A 17 -4.22 -1.61 12.51
CA PHE A 17 -4.03 -2.80 11.67
C PHE A 17 -5.12 -3.84 11.87
N GLU A 18 -5.61 -4.02 13.09
CA GLU A 18 -6.76 -4.87 13.38
C GLU A 18 -8.02 -4.36 12.66
N TYR A 19 -8.26 -3.05 12.71
CA TYR A 19 -9.34 -2.41 11.96
C TYR A 19 -9.25 -2.71 10.45
N LEU A 20 -8.05 -2.53 9.87
CA LEU A 20 -7.83 -2.79 8.44
C LEU A 20 -8.09 -4.26 8.09
N TYR A 21 -7.61 -5.19 8.91
CA TYR A 21 -7.86 -6.61 8.74
C TYR A 21 -9.37 -6.92 8.74
N GLN A 22 -10.11 -6.40 9.73
CA GLN A 22 -11.56 -6.57 9.84
C GLN A 22 -12.32 -5.90 8.69
N ALA A 23 -11.80 -4.80 8.15
CA ALA A 23 -12.34 -4.13 6.96
C ALA A 23 -12.08 -4.89 5.65
N GLY A 24 -11.31 -5.99 5.68
CA GLY A 24 -11.00 -6.81 4.51
C GLY A 24 -9.77 -6.34 3.73
N ALA A 25 -8.86 -5.59 4.37
CA ALA A 25 -7.55 -5.30 3.79
C ALA A 25 -6.73 -6.59 3.63
N SER A 26 -6.07 -6.74 2.49
CA SER A 26 -5.15 -7.86 2.29
C SER A 26 -3.93 -7.81 3.21
N VAL A 27 -3.32 -8.97 3.44
CA VAL A 27 -2.02 -9.07 4.09
C VAL A 27 -0.95 -8.29 3.33
N ALA A 28 -1.03 -8.23 2.00
CA ALA A 28 -0.09 -7.46 1.19
C ALA A 28 -0.13 -5.96 1.51
N LEU A 29 -1.34 -5.37 1.62
CA LEU A 29 -1.48 -3.97 2.03
C LEU A 29 -0.90 -3.75 3.42
N MET A 30 -1.23 -4.62 4.38
CA MET A 30 -0.71 -4.50 5.75
C MET A 30 0.82 -4.58 5.78
N THR A 31 1.44 -5.48 5.01
CA THR A 31 2.90 -5.60 4.95
C THR A 31 3.55 -4.31 4.42
N VAL A 32 3.00 -3.72 3.35
CA VAL A 32 3.50 -2.44 2.80
C VAL A 32 3.30 -1.28 3.78
N VAL A 33 2.13 -1.18 4.40
CA VAL A 33 1.81 -0.09 5.34
C VAL A 33 2.66 -0.18 6.60
N ARG A 34 3.02 -1.38 7.06
CA ARG A 34 3.88 -1.60 8.23
C ARG A 34 5.32 -1.14 8.01
N LYS A 35 5.78 -0.95 6.77
CA LYS A 35 7.15 -0.55 6.47
C LYS A 35 7.34 0.97 6.63
N PRO A 36 8.02 1.45 7.68
CA PRO A 36 8.37 2.86 7.78
C PRO A 36 9.43 3.23 6.73
N LEU A 37 9.53 4.52 6.39
CA LEU A 37 10.38 4.98 5.28
C LEU A 37 11.87 4.65 5.48
N ASN A 38 12.34 4.64 6.72
CA ASN A 38 13.72 4.29 7.08
C ASN A 38 14.06 2.79 6.94
N GLU A 39 13.06 1.92 6.76
CA GLU A 39 13.26 0.50 6.45
C GLU A 39 13.19 0.19 4.94
N LEU A 40 12.87 1.18 4.11
CA LEU A 40 12.75 1.05 2.66
C LEU A 40 14.08 1.44 1.98
N PRO A 41 14.29 1.07 0.69
CA PRO A 41 15.47 1.51 -0.04
C PRO A 41 15.62 3.03 0.04
N SER A 42 16.84 3.53 0.22
CA SER A 42 17.12 4.97 0.38
C SER A 42 16.70 5.85 -0.80
N THR A 43 16.38 5.22 -1.94
CA THR A 43 15.86 5.88 -3.15
C THR A 43 14.33 6.01 -3.17
N VAL A 44 13.65 5.54 -2.13
CA VAL A 44 12.21 5.72 -1.91
C VAL A 44 12.01 6.95 -1.04
N ASN A 45 11.25 7.93 -1.55
CA ASN A 45 11.00 9.18 -0.83
C ASN A 45 9.63 9.19 -0.15
N ARG A 46 8.73 8.29 -0.56
CA ARG A 46 7.36 8.23 -0.04
C ARG A 46 6.81 6.80 -0.02
N ASN A 47 6.03 6.48 1.00
CA ASN A 47 5.17 5.29 1.05
C ASN A 47 3.69 5.73 0.96
N SER A 48 3.16 5.79 -0.27
CA SER A 48 1.83 6.36 -0.50
C SER A 48 0.70 5.54 0.13
N ALA A 49 0.86 4.22 0.23
CA ALA A 49 -0.12 3.36 0.91
C ALA A 49 -0.17 3.65 2.41
N ARG A 50 1.00 3.82 3.05
CA ARG A 50 1.08 4.23 4.46
C ARG A 50 0.49 5.62 4.69
N ASP A 51 0.78 6.58 3.81
CA ASP A 51 0.22 7.93 3.88
C ASP A 51 -1.31 7.92 3.74
N GLU A 52 -1.86 7.09 2.85
CA GLU A 52 -3.29 6.96 2.66
C GLU A 52 -3.98 6.41 3.92
N ILE A 53 -3.39 5.40 4.58
CA ILE A 53 -3.90 4.91 5.88
C ILE A 53 -3.84 5.99 6.96
N LYS A 54 -2.74 6.75 7.02
CA LYS A 54 -2.62 7.87 7.97
C LYS A 54 -3.70 8.93 7.76
N LYS A 55 -4.15 9.18 6.52
CA LYS A 55 -5.29 10.07 6.26
C LYS A 55 -6.59 9.53 6.85
N TYR A 56 -6.86 8.23 6.72
CA TYR A 56 -8.06 7.62 7.33
C TYR A 56 -8.08 7.75 8.86
N VAL A 57 -6.92 7.60 9.50
CA VAL A 57 -6.76 7.88 10.94
C VAL A 57 -7.02 9.35 11.23
N LYS A 58 -6.39 10.28 10.47
CA LYS A 58 -6.58 11.73 10.62
C LYS A 58 -8.06 12.14 10.53
N TRP A 59 -8.78 11.57 9.57
CA TRP A 59 -10.18 11.89 9.30
C TRP A 59 -11.17 11.11 10.19
N GLY A 60 -10.68 10.24 11.08
CA GLY A 60 -11.52 9.48 12.00
C GLY A 60 -12.36 8.40 11.32
N GLU A 61 -11.98 7.94 10.13
CA GLU A 61 -12.70 6.89 9.40
C GLU A 61 -12.67 5.55 10.16
N PHE A 62 -11.67 5.32 11.01
CA PHE A 62 -11.52 4.08 11.80
C PHE A 62 -12.44 4.02 13.03
N LYS A 63 -13.30 5.03 13.22
CA LYS A 63 -14.33 5.04 14.29
C LYS A 63 -15.64 4.37 13.86
N LYS A 64 -15.79 4.06 12.58
CA LYS A 64 -16.98 3.42 12.00
C LYS A 64 -16.88 1.90 12.14
N ASP A 65 -17.95 1.19 11.79
CA ASP A 65 -17.90 -0.26 11.69
C ASP A 65 -16.92 -0.67 10.56
N PRO A 66 -15.92 -1.53 10.82
CA PRO A 66 -14.97 -2.00 9.79
C PRO A 66 -15.66 -2.63 8.58
N SER A 67 -16.78 -3.33 8.76
CA SER A 67 -17.52 -3.98 7.66
C SER A 67 -18.16 -3.00 6.68
N GLU A 68 -18.38 -1.76 7.12
CA GLU A 68 -18.90 -0.66 6.31
C GLU A 68 -17.77 0.17 5.67
N PHE A 69 -16.52 -0.05 6.08
CA PHE A 69 -15.39 0.69 5.54
C PHE A 69 -15.22 0.42 4.05
N ARG A 70 -15.10 1.49 3.28
CA ARG A 70 -14.83 1.43 1.84
C ARG A 70 -13.58 2.27 1.57
N PRO A 71 -12.43 1.64 1.22
CA PRO A 71 -11.23 2.39 0.93
C PRO A 71 -11.48 3.33 -0.25
N LYS A 72 -11.07 4.59 -0.11
CA LYS A 72 -11.13 5.61 -1.17
C LYS A 72 -9.73 5.90 -1.67
N GLY A 73 -9.02 4.84 -2.10
CA GLY A 73 -7.67 4.95 -2.63
C GLY A 73 -7.63 5.09 -4.14
N GLY A 74 -6.44 5.42 -4.66
CA GLY A 74 -6.15 5.34 -6.08
C GLY A 74 -6.03 3.90 -6.57
N HIS A 75 -5.85 3.72 -7.88
CA HIS A 75 -5.77 2.41 -8.53
C HIS A 75 -4.71 1.48 -7.89
N PHE A 76 -3.51 1.98 -7.61
CA PHE A 76 -2.47 1.25 -6.87
C PHE A 76 -2.95 0.76 -5.50
N PHE A 77 -3.51 1.66 -4.69
CA PHE A 77 -3.95 1.33 -3.33
C PHE A 77 -5.09 0.30 -3.34
N ASN A 78 -6.05 0.43 -4.26
CA ASN A 78 -7.17 -0.49 -4.37
C ASN A 78 -6.74 -1.89 -4.84
N ALA A 79 -5.76 -1.99 -5.73
CA ALA A 79 -5.17 -3.26 -6.12
C ALA A 79 -4.45 -3.93 -4.93
N LEU A 80 -3.65 -3.14 -4.20
CA LEU A 80 -2.95 -3.62 -3.02
C LEU A 80 -3.93 -4.02 -1.89
N TRP A 81 -5.02 -3.28 -1.69
CA TRP A 81 -6.10 -3.64 -0.77
C TRP A 81 -6.66 -5.03 -1.06
N LYS A 82 -6.86 -5.37 -2.34
CA LYS A 82 -7.35 -6.68 -2.77
C LYS A 82 -6.28 -7.78 -2.72
N GLY A 83 -5.01 -7.41 -2.50
CA GLY A 83 -3.89 -8.34 -2.51
C GLY A 83 -3.40 -8.69 -3.92
N ASP A 84 -3.78 -7.92 -4.94
CA ASP A 84 -3.29 -8.12 -6.30
C ASP A 84 -1.95 -7.39 -6.48
N LEU A 85 -0.85 -8.12 -6.26
CA LEU A 85 0.50 -7.57 -6.35
C LEU A 85 0.87 -7.11 -7.77
N TYR A 86 0.39 -7.81 -8.80
CA TYR A 86 0.72 -7.49 -10.18
C TYR A 86 -0.04 -6.25 -10.67
N ASP A 87 -1.36 -6.19 -10.44
CA ASP A 87 -2.14 -4.99 -10.74
C ASP A 87 -1.65 -3.79 -9.91
N ALA A 88 -1.26 -4.00 -8.65
CA ALA A 88 -0.63 -2.95 -7.85
C ALA A 88 0.67 -2.45 -8.49
N PHE A 89 1.56 -3.35 -8.91
CA PHE A 89 2.85 -2.97 -9.53
C PHE A 89 2.67 -2.18 -10.83
N THR A 90 1.78 -2.63 -11.71
CA THR A 90 1.53 -1.94 -13.00
C THR A 90 0.94 -0.54 -12.82
N ARG A 91 0.17 -0.31 -11.74
CA ARG A 91 -0.46 0.98 -11.39
C ARG A 91 0.40 1.86 -10.49
N ALA A 92 1.50 1.33 -9.96
CA ALA A 92 2.38 2.03 -9.05
C ALA A 92 3.26 3.06 -9.77
N ASP A 93 3.49 4.20 -9.10
CA ASP A 93 4.60 5.09 -9.43
C ASP A 93 5.96 4.47 -9.05
N LEU A 94 7.06 5.15 -9.41
CA LEU A 94 8.41 4.64 -9.20
C LEU A 94 8.72 4.30 -7.73
N ASP A 95 8.26 5.11 -6.79
CA ASP A 95 8.52 4.87 -5.36
C ASP A 95 7.75 3.64 -4.88
N ASN A 96 6.46 3.53 -5.23
CA ASN A 96 5.65 2.38 -4.85
C ASN A 96 6.13 1.07 -5.53
N ARG A 97 6.64 1.13 -6.77
CA ARG A 97 7.24 -0.05 -7.43
C ARG A 97 8.47 -0.55 -6.68
N LYS A 98 9.37 0.35 -6.29
CA LYS A 98 10.54 0.01 -5.45
C LYS A 98 10.13 -0.59 -4.12
N ILE A 99 9.06 -0.08 -3.50
CA ILE A 99 8.51 -0.66 -2.27
C ILE A 99 8.03 -2.09 -2.51
N LEU A 100 7.20 -2.33 -3.54
CA LEU A 100 6.68 -3.66 -3.84
C LEU A 100 7.82 -4.65 -4.12
N LEU A 101 8.82 -4.25 -4.93
CA LEU A 101 10.01 -5.05 -5.19
C LEU A 101 10.80 -5.36 -3.91
N SER A 102 11.02 -4.35 -3.07
CA SER A 102 11.77 -4.52 -1.82
C SER A 102 11.03 -5.40 -0.80
N VAL A 103 9.71 -5.39 -0.79
CA VAL A 103 8.89 -6.08 0.21
C VAL A 103 8.56 -7.51 -0.21
N PHE A 104 8.22 -7.73 -1.48
CA PHE A 104 7.73 -9.02 -1.98
C PHE A 104 8.70 -9.72 -2.92
N GLY A 105 9.61 -8.98 -3.56
CA GLY A 105 10.43 -9.48 -4.65
C GLY A 105 9.64 -9.70 -5.95
N GLU A 106 10.37 -9.73 -7.06
CA GLU A 106 9.80 -9.92 -8.41
C GLU A 106 8.98 -11.21 -8.52
N GLY A 107 9.51 -12.34 -8.03
CA GLY A 107 8.84 -13.64 -8.17
C GLY A 107 7.44 -13.69 -7.56
N ALA A 108 7.22 -13.04 -6.42
CA ALA A 108 5.90 -12.98 -5.79
C ALA A 108 4.93 -12.09 -6.58
N ILE A 109 5.42 -11.00 -7.18
CA ILE A 109 4.62 -10.11 -8.02
C ILE A 109 4.26 -10.83 -9.33
N ASP A 110 5.22 -11.50 -9.97
CA ASP A 110 5.00 -12.24 -11.21
C ASP A 110 4.07 -13.45 -11.05
N ALA A 111 3.99 -14.02 -9.85
CA ALA A 111 3.04 -15.08 -9.52
C ALA A 111 1.58 -14.60 -9.57
N HIS A 112 1.33 -13.30 -9.44
CA HIS A 112 0.00 -12.69 -9.54
C HIS A 112 -0.36 -12.27 -10.97
N ARG A 113 0.47 -12.60 -11.97
CA ARG A 113 0.16 -12.29 -13.38
C ARG A 113 -1.16 -12.93 -13.80
N PRO A 114 -2.01 -12.19 -14.54
CA PRO A 114 -3.30 -12.74 -15.00
C PRO A 114 -3.12 -13.80 -16.08
N SER A 115 -1.96 -13.84 -16.76
CA SER A 115 -1.63 -14.88 -17.71
C SER A 115 -0.11 -15.00 -17.91
N ASN A 116 0.34 -16.12 -18.49
CA ASN A 116 1.74 -16.32 -18.87
C ASN A 116 2.22 -15.38 -20.00
N TRP A 117 1.29 -14.71 -20.69
CA TRP A 117 1.58 -13.73 -21.74
C TRP A 117 1.73 -12.30 -21.20
N SER A 118 1.33 -12.07 -19.95
CA SER A 118 1.50 -10.77 -19.31
C SER A 118 2.99 -10.50 -19.07
N PRO A 119 3.47 -9.27 -19.33
CA PRO A 119 4.88 -8.92 -19.12
C PRO A 119 5.34 -9.25 -17.69
N THR A 120 6.55 -9.77 -17.53
CA THR A 120 7.16 -9.89 -16.20
C THR A 120 7.49 -8.52 -15.63
N VAL A 121 7.73 -8.44 -14.33
CA VAL A 121 8.20 -7.19 -13.69
C VAL A 121 9.47 -6.67 -14.37
N SER A 122 10.46 -7.53 -14.63
CA SER A 122 11.67 -7.13 -15.37
C SER A 122 11.36 -6.53 -16.76
N GLN A 123 10.38 -7.08 -17.48
CA GLN A 123 9.97 -6.54 -18.78
C GLN A 123 9.27 -5.18 -18.65
N LEU A 124 8.50 -4.95 -17.59
CA LEU A 124 7.86 -3.67 -17.31
C LEU A 124 8.88 -2.58 -16.93
N GLU A 125 9.87 -2.92 -16.11
CA GLU A 125 10.91 -1.97 -15.69
C GLU A 125 11.85 -1.60 -16.85
N GLY A 126 12.14 -2.53 -17.76
CA GLY A 126 12.96 -2.27 -18.95
C GLY A 126 12.32 -1.37 -20.01
N THR A 127 11.06 -0.94 -19.80
CA THR A 127 10.31 -0.06 -20.71
C THR A 127 10.07 1.35 -20.16
N ALA A 128 10.55 1.63 -18.93
CA ALA A 128 10.33 2.88 -18.21
C ALA A 128 11.45 3.92 -18.40
#